data_AF-A0A1F5PK92-F1
#
_entry.id   AF-A0A1F5PK92-F1
#
_cell.length_a   1.000
_cell.length_b   1.000
_cell.length_c   1.000
_cell.angle_alpha   90.00
_cell.angle_beta   90.00
_cell.angle_gamma   90.00
#
_symmetry.space_group_name_H-M   'P 1'
#
loop_
_entity.id
_entity.type
_entity.pdbx_description
1 polymer ?
#
loop_
_entity_poly.entity_id
_entity_poly.type
_entity_poly.pdbx_seq_one_letter_code
_entity_poly.pdbx_strand_id
1 'polypeptide(L)'
;MNYPKFELYELGSQTRRSSNSAPANLAEGFGNKHTNIYTETISRAQGEIRETKHHLRMACKKQYLDENKLQYFITEYERCSKMLYKLEQALLSARKP
;
A
#
# COMPACT_ATOMS: atom_id res chain seq x y z
N MET A 1 5.00 -17.31 -0.48
CA MET A 1 5.98 -16.76 -1.44
C MET A 1 7.26 -17.50 -1.20
N ASN A 2 7.95 -17.87 -2.27
CA ASN A 2 9.15 -18.68 -2.21
C ASN A 2 10.29 -17.89 -2.86
N TYR A 3 10.83 -16.93 -2.13
CA TYR A 3 12.00 -16.17 -2.58
C TYR A 3 13.27 -17.01 -2.38
N PRO A 4 14.17 -17.06 -3.37
CA PRO A 4 15.54 -17.50 -3.17
C PRO A 4 16.22 -16.66 -2.08
N LYS A 5 17.20 -17.23 -1.37
CA LYS A 5 17.87 -16.55 -0.25
C LYS A 5 18.42 -15.17 -0.63
N PHE A 6 18.99 -15.03 -1.83
CA PHE A 6 19.53 -13.76 -2.30
C PHE A 6 18.44 -12.70 -2.58
N GLU A 7 17.23 -13.11 -2.99
CA GLU A 7 16.11 -12.20 -3.26
C GLU A 7 15.34 -11.79 -2.00
N LEU A 8 15.59 -12.44 -0.84
CA LEU A 8 14.97 -12.04 0.44
C LEU A 8 15.41 -10.64 0.88
N TYR A 9 16.66 -10.28 0.61
CA TYR A 9 17.23 -8.97 0.94
C TYR A 9 16.99 -7.94 -0.17
N GLU A 10 16.74 -8.41 -1.39
CA GLU A 10 16.34 -7.58 -2.53
C GLU A 10 14.82 -7.45 -2.59
N LEU A 11 14.15 -8.10 -3.54
CA LEU A 11 12.71 -7.92 -3.79
C LEU A 11 11.82 -8.26 -2.58
N GLY A 12 12.20 -9.26 -1.78
CA GLY A 12 11.47 -9.64 -0.57
C GLY A 12 11.50 -8.54 0.50
N SER A 13 12.62 -7.84 0.66
CA SER A 13 12.72 -6.73 1.60
C SER A 13 11.89 -5.53 1.12
N GLN A 14 11.92 -5.25 -0.19
CA GLN A 14 11.14 -4.17 -0.81
C GLN A 14 9.63 -4.39 -0.67
N THR A 15 9.17 -5.62 -0.94
CA THR A 15 7.76 -6.01 -0.78
C THR A 15 7.29 -5.80 0.66
N ARG A 16 8.09 -6.25 1.64
CA ARG A 16 7.77 -6.13 3.07
C ARG A 16 7.79 -4.68 3.58
N ARG A 17 8.76 -3.87 3.12
CA ARG A 17 8.86 -2.47 3.53
C ARG A 17 7.65 -1.68 3.03
N SER A 18 7.38 -1.75 1.74
CA SER A 18 6.24 -1.03 1.15
C SER A 18 4.89 -1.51 1.72
N SER A 19 4.71 -2.82 1.92
CA SER A 19 3.47 -3.36 2.49
C SER A 19 3.19 -2.86 3.90
N ASN A 20 4.24 -2.76 4.73
CA ASN A 20 4.14 -2.29 6.12
C ASN A 20 4.06 -0.77 6.21
N SER A 21 4.66 -0.05 5.26
CA SER A 21 4.66 1.41 5.21
C SER A 21 3.26 1.98 4.95
N ALA A 22 2.44 1.32 4.13
CA ALA A 22 1.07 1.78 3.85
C ALA A 22 0.21 1.98 5.12
N PRO A 23 0.02 0.98 6.00
CA PRO A 23 -0.72 1.17 7.26
C PRO A 23 0.03 2.06 8.25
N ALA A 24 1.37 2.08 8.24
CA ALA A 24 2.15 2.96 9.12
C ALA A 24 1.91 4.44 8.81
N ASN A 25 1.93 4.82 7.53
CA ASN A 25 1.58 6.18 7.07
C ASN A 25 0.15 6.55 7.50
N LEU A 26 -0.82 5.65 7.33
CA LEU A 26 -2.20 5.92 7.75
C LEU A 26 -2.30 6.18 9.25
N ALA A 27 -1.59 5.39 10.07
CA ALA A 27 -1.58 5.54 11.53
C ALA A 27 -0.91 6.86 11.96
N GLU A 28 0.15 7.30 11.26
CA GLU A 28 0.85 8.55 11.55
C GLU A 28 -0.04 9.79 11.40
N GLY A 29 -0.91 9.81 10.39
CA GLY A 29 -1.82 10.94 10.17
C GLY A 29 -3.12 10.86 10.96
N PHE A 30 -3.46 9.69 11.52
CA PHE A 30 -4.72 9.49 12.23
C PHE A 30 -4.81 10.37 13.49
N GLY A 31 -5.94 11.04 13.69
CA GLY A 31 -6.17 11.91 14.85
C GLY A 31 -5.46 13.27 14.79
N ASN A 32 -4.86 13.62 13.64
CA ASN A 32 -4.23 14.92 13.47
C ASN A 32 -5.29 16.05 13.46
N LYS A 33 -4.98 17.16 14.14
CA LYS A 33 -5.83 18.36 14.20
C LYS A 33 -5.98 19.05 12.85
N HIS A 34 -5.00 18.89 11.96
CA HIS A 34 -5.00 19.47 10.62
C HIS A 34 -5.33 18.42 9.58
N THR A 35 -6.52 18.50 8.98
CA THR A 35 -6.98 17.58 7.93
C THR A 35 -5.97 17.41 6.78
N ASN A 36 -5.24 18.48 6.43
CA ASN A 36 -4.20 18.45 5.40
C ASN A 36 -3.12 17.41 5.66
N ILE A 37 -2.67 17.31 6.92
CA ILE A 37 -1.63 16.34 7.29
C ILE A 37 -2.19 14.93 7.11
N TYR A 38 -3.43 14.70 7.55
CA TYR A 38 -4.04 13.38 7.39
C TYR A 38 -4.20 13.00 5.90
N THR A 39 -4.69 13.91 5.05
CA THR A 39 -4.80 13.66 3.60
C THR A 39 -3.43 13.39 2.95
N GLU A 40 -2.37 14.08 3.39
CA GLU A 40 -1.02 13.84 2.88
C GLU A 40 -0.52 12.43 3.22
N THR A 41 -0.73 11.99 4.46
CA THR A 41 -0.37 10.61 4.87
C THR A 41 -1.20 9.54 4.15
N ILE A 42 -2.47 9.80 3.84
CA ILE A 42 -3.29 8.91 3.00
C ILE A 42 -2.72 8.83 1.58
N SER A 43 -2.29 9.95 1.01
CA SER A 43 -1.63 9.98 -0.31
C SER A 43 -0.31 9.18 -0.32
N ARG A 44 0.50 9.29 0.75
CA ARG A 44 1.69 8.45 0.94
C ARG A 44 1.34 6.97 1.02
N ALA A 45 0.34 6.60 1.83
CA ALA A 45 -0.14 5.22 1.93
C ALA A 45 -0.59 4.65 0.57
N GLN A 46 -1.26 5.46 -0.27
CA GLN A 46 -1.61 5.07 -1.64
C GLN A 46 -0.38 4.81 -2.52
N GLY A 47 0.68 5.60 -2.34
CA GLY A 47 1.98 5.38 -2.98
C GLY A 47 2.56 4.01 -2.63
N GLU A 48 2.63 3.71 -1.33
CA GLU A 48 3.13 2.44 -0.80
C GLU A 48 2.34 1.23 -1.28
N ILE A 49 1.01 1.36 -1.40
CA ILE A 49 0.16 0.33 -2.02
C ILE A 49 0.53 0.09 -3.49
N ARG A 50 0.79 1.16 -4.27
CA ARG A 50 1.19 1.02 -5.68
C ARG A 50 2.54 0.32 -5.81
N GLU A 51 3.50 0.69 -4.97
CA GLU A 51 4.83 0.08 -4.91
C GLU A 51 4.76 -1.40 -4.50
N THR A 52 3.98 -1.73 -3.46
CA THR A 52 3.77 -3.12 -3.04
C THR A 52 3.20 -3.96 -4.19
N LYS A 53 2.15 -3.46 -4.88
CA LYS A 53 1.57 -4.15 -6.04
C LYS A 53 2.58 -4.34 -7.17
N HIS A 54 3.49 -3.39 -7.38
CA HIS A 54 4.56 -3.54 -8.36
C HIS A 54 5.52 -4.69 -7.96
N HIS A 55 5.99 -4.72 -6.71
CA HIS A 55 6.89 -5.78 -6.25
C HIS A 55 6.24 -7.17 -6.28
N LEU A 56 4.95 -7.28 -5.94
CA LEU A 56 4.20 -8.53 -6.07
C LEU A 56 4.14 -9.03 -7.52
N ARG A 57 3.90 -8.14 -8.49
CA ARG A 57 3.93 -8.49 -9.92
C ARG A 57 5.32 -8.94 -10.36
N MET A 58 6.38 -8.29 -9.86
CA MET A 58 7.76 -8.71 -10.15
C MET A 58 8.08 -10.08 -9.54
N ALA A 59 7.61 -10.34 -8.33
CA ALA A 59 7.78 -11.64 -7.67
C ALA A 59 7.07 -12.75 -8.45
N CYS A 60 5.87 -12.46 -8.99
CA CYS A 60 5.15 -13.40 -9.85
C CYS A 60 5.87 -13.65 -11.19
N LYS A 61 6.35 -12.59 -11.86
CA LYS A 61 7.14 -12.71 -13.10
C LYS A 61 8.40 -13.55 -12.92
N LYS A 62 9.02 -13.48 -11.74
CA LYS A 62 10.19 -14.28 -11.36
C LYS A 62 9.82 -15.66 -10.79
N GLN A 63 8.55 -16.03 -10.80
CA GLN A 63 8.01 -17.30 -10.29
C GLN A 63 8.21 -17.53 -8.77
N TYR A 64 8.39 -16.47 -7.99
CA TYR A 64 8.46 -16.52 -6.51
C TYR A 64 7.07 -16.44 -5.86
N LEU A 65 6.06 -16.06 -6.63
CA LEU A 65 4.66 -15.93 -6.23
C LEU A 65 3.78 -16.56 -7.32
N ASP A 66 2.81 -17.37 -6.90
CA ASP A 66 1.81 -17.97 -7.78
C ASP A 66 0.79 -16.93 -8.27
N GLU A 67 0.26 -17.11 -9.48
CA GLU A 67 -0.69 -16.18 -10.10
C GLU A 67 -1.98 -16.03 -9.30
N ASN A 68 -2.51 -17.12 -8.69
CA ASN A 68 -3.72 -17.03 -7.88
C ASN A 68 -3.48 -16.20 -6.61
N LYS A 69 -2.28 -16.35 -6.01
CA LYS A 69 -1.88 -15.55 -4.85
C LYS A 69 -1.64 -14.09 -5.24
N LEU A 70 -1.02 -13.84 -6.40
CA LEU A 70 -0.89 -12.48 -6.92
C LEU A 70 -2.27 -11.84 -7.07
N GLN A 71 -3.21 -12.52 -7.74
CA GLN A 71 -4.56 -11.99 -7.96
C GLN A 71 -5.25 -11.67 -6.64
N TYR A 72 -5.19 -12.58 -5.67
CA TYR A 72 -5.71 -12.35 -4.32
C TYR A 72 -5.12 -11.07 -3.70
N PHE A 73 -3.80 -10.92 -3.67
CA PHE A 73 -3.16 -9.74 -3.08
C PHE A 73 -3.50 -8.45 -3.83
N ILE A 74 -3.50 -8.47 -5.16
CA ILE A 74 -3.88 -7.30 -5.97
C ILE A 74 -5.31 -6.85 -5.64
N THR A 75 -6.25 -7.80 -5.55
CA THR A 75 -7.65 -7.51 -5.19
C THR A 75 -7.76 -6.88 -3.80
N GLU A 76 -7.08 -7.43 -2.79
CA GLU A 76 -7.11 -6.86 -1.43
C GLU A 76 -6.47 -5.46 -1.37
N TYR A 77 -5.32 -5.26 -2.05
CA TYR A 77 -4.70 -3.94 -2.12
C TYR A 77 -5.55 -2.92 -2.87
N GLU A 78 -6.28 -3.33 -3.91
CA GLU A 78 -7.25 -2.46 -4.60
C GLU A 78 -8.43 -2.09 -3.71
N ARG A 79 -8.92 -3.01 -2.90
CA ARG A 79 -9.96 -2.73 -1.91
C ARG A 79 -9.47 -1.70 -0.88
N CYS A 80 -8.28 -1.87 -0.32
CA CYS A 80 -7.67 -0.90 0.59
C CYS A 80 -7.49 0.47 -0.08
N SER A 81 -6.99 0.49 -1.32
CA SER A 81 -6.82 1.73 -2.11
C SER A 81 -8.16 2.45 -2.33
N LYS A 82 -9.24 1.73 -2.64
CA LYS A 82 -10.58 2.34 -2.78
C LYS A 82 -11.08 2.92 -1.45
N MET A 83 -10.88 2.22 -0.33
CA MET A 83 -11.27 2.70 1.00
C MET A 83 -10.52 3.99 1.36
N LEU A 84 -9.19 4.01 1.18
CA LEU A 84 -8.36 5.18 1.42
C LEU A 84 -8.76 6.37 0.55
N TYR A 85 -9.03 6.14 -0.73
CA TYR A 85 -9.49 7.18 -1.64
C TYR A 85 -10.82 7.78 -1.16
N LYS A 86 -11.80 6.93 -0.78
CA LYS A 86 -13.08 7.42 -0.27
C LYS A 86 -12.93 8.19 1.04
N LEU A 87 -12.04 7.76 1.94
CA LEU A 87 -11.72 8.48 3.17
C LEU A 87 -11.12 9.86 2.87
N GLU A 88 -10.14 9.95 1.98
CA GLU A 88 -9.54 11.22 1.55
C GLU A 88 -10.59 12.19 0.98
N GLN A 89 -11.45 11.70 0.07
CA GLN A 89 -12.52 12.52 -0.50
C GLN A 89 -13.50 13.03 0.57
N ALA A 90 -13.87 12.18 1.55
CA ALA A 90 -14.74 12.58 2.66
C ALA A 90 -14.09 13.70 3.49
N LEU A 91 -12.81 13.56 3.84
CA LEU A 91 -12.05 14.56 4.61
C LEU A 91 -11.95 15.90 3.88
N LEU A 92 -11.71 15.88 2.56
CA LEU A 92 -11.65 17.09 1.74
C LEU A 92 -13.02 17.76 1.62
N SER A 93 -14.10 16.98 1.51
CA SER A 93 -15.46 17.51 1.38
C SER A 93 -15.99 18.15 2.67
N ALA A 94 -15.63 17.60 3.84
CA ALA A 94 -15.98 18.14 5.16
C ALA A 94 -15.31 19.48 5.47
N ARG A 95 -14.37 19.90 4.62
CA ARG A 95 -13.61 21.14 4.74
C ARG A 95 -14.22 22.31 3.96
N LYS A 96 -15.37 22.12 3.30
CA LYS A 96 -16.06 23.21 2.61
C LYS A 96 -16.44 24.31 3.63
N PRO A 97 -16.21 25.59 3.29
CA PRO A 97 -16.46 26.72 4.18
C PRO A 97 -17.93 26.82 4.61
#